data_AF-A0A423IGH9-F1
#
_entry.id   AF-A0A423IGH9-F1
#
_cell.length_a   1.000
_cell.length_b   1.000
_cell.length_c   1.000
_cell.angle_alpha   90.00
_cell.angle_beta   90.00
_cell.angle_gamma   90.00
#
_symmetry.space_group_name_H-M   'P 1'
#
loop_
_entity.id
_entity.type
_entity.pdbx_description
1 polymer ?
#
loop_
_entity_poly.entity_id
_entity_poly.type
_entity_poly.pdbx_seq_one_letter_code
_entity_poly.pdbx_strand_id
1 'polypeptide(L)'
;MNPPSSCDMDEAILSQAAHWCMRLQENTCTQTEKLAFKEWIQTDPRHAFEYAKMLEIWDISDQLPNHQNTSKKLLTDLSTRQNTAHKM
;
A
#
# COMPACT_ATOMS: atom_id res chain seq x y z
N MET A 1 12.78 -25.71 -21.62
CA MET A 1 12.07 -24.65 -20.88
C MET A 1 10.88 -24.25 -21.72
N ASN A 2 9.66 -24.37 -21.20
CA ASN A 2 8.45 -23.89 -21.88
C ASN A 2 8.44 -22.36 -21.76
N PRO A 3 8.19 -21.58 -22.83
CA PRO A 3 8.03 -20.13 -22.68
C PRO A 3 6.89 -19.83 -21.68
N PRO A 4 7.03 -18.77 -20.87
CA PRO A 4 5.95 -18.34 -19.98
C PRO A 4 4.69 -18.07 -20.80
N SER A 5 3.55 -18.52 -20.30
CA SER A 5 2.27 -18.26 -20.96
C SER A 5 1.92 -16.78 -20.79
N SER A 6 1.07 -16.23 -21.67
CA SER A 6 0.68 -14.82 -21.61
C SER A 6 0.11 -14.40 -20.23
N CYS A 7 -0.60 -15.30 -19.54
CA CYS A 7 -1.13 -15.05 -18.20
C CYS A 7 -0.02 -14.86 -17.14
N ASP A 8 1.07 -15.61 -17.22
CA ASP A 8 2.19 -15.51 -16.25
C ASP A 8 2.91 -14.16 -16.38
N MET A 9 2.98 -13.63 -17.62
CA MET A 9 3.56 -12.33 -17.89
C MET A 9 2.69 -11.19 -17.32
N ASP A 10 1.37 -11.32 -17.42
CA ASP A 10 0.45 -10.32 -16.87
C ASP A 10 0.48 -10.31 -15.33
N GLU A 11 0.59 -11.48 -14.67
CA GLU A 11 0.79 -11.56 -13.21
C GLU A 11 2.12 -10.94 -12.78
N ALA A 12 3.19 -11.14 -13.56
CA ALA A 12 4.49 -10.53 -13.29
C ALA A 12 4.42 -8.99 -13.38
N ILE A 13 3.67 -8.45 -14.34
CA ILE A 13 3.45 -6.99 -14.46
C ILE A 13 2.65 -6.46 -13.27
N LEU A 14 1.56 -7.15 -12.90
CA LEU A 14 0.74 -6.78 -11.76
C LEU A 14 1.54 -6.75 -10.45
N SER A 15 2.37 -7.77 -10.23
CA SER A 15 3.23 -7.85 -9.04
C SER A 15 4.26 -6.71 -9.00
N GLN A 16 4.86 -6.37 -10.14
CA GLN A 16 5.78 -5.23 -10.25
C GLN A 16 5.05 -3.89 -10.03
N ALA A 17 3.84 -3.73 -10.54
CA ALA A 17 3.02 -2.55 -10.31
C ALA A 17 2.74 -2.32 -8.81
N ALA A 18 2.36 -3.38 -8.09
CA ALA A 18 2.14 -3.34 -6.66
C ALA A 18 3.43 -2.99 -5.89
N HIS A 19 4.56 -3.59 -6.27
CA HIS A 19 5.87 -3.28 -5.69
C HIS A 19 6.22 -1.80 -5.85
N TRP A 20 6.09 -1.25 -7.07
CA TRP A 20 6.37 0.16 -7.32
C TRP A 20 5.40 1.10 -6.60
N CYS A 21 4.13 0.70 -6.46
CA CYS A 21 3.15 1.45 -5.69
C CYS A 21 3.62 1.60 -4.24
N MET A 22 4.01 0.51 -3.57
CA MET A 22 4.56 0.60 -2.22
C MET A 22 5.84 1.45 -2.18
N ARG A 23 6.77 1.22 -3.11
CA ARG A 23 8.09 1.88 -3.06
C ARG A 23 8.03 3.39 -3.28
N LEU A 24 7.13 3.88 -4.13
CA LEU A 24 6.99 5.30 -4.44
C LEU A 24 6.24 6.08 -3.36
N GLN A 25 5.41 5.41 -2.55
CA GLN A 25 4.70 6.03 -1.43
C GLN A 25 5.61 6.19 -0.20
N GLU A 26 6.75 5.52 -0.18
CA GLU A 26 7.77 5.67 0.86
C GLU A 26 8.55 6.99 0.70
N ASN A 27 8.62 7.77 1.79
CA ASN A 27 9.37 9.03 1.84
C ASN A 27 10.88 8.87 1.59
N THR A 28 11.39 7.64 1.71
CA THR A 28 12.80 7.28 1.51
C THR A 28 13.11 6.85 0.06
N CYS A 29 12.17 7.02 -0.87
CA CYS A 29 12.37 6.67 -2.27
C CYS A 29 13.47 7.55 -2.91
N THR A 30 14.53 6.89 -3.40
CA THR A 30 15.71 7.55 -3.97
C THR A 30 15.49 7.98 -5.42
N GLN A 31 16.33 8.89 -5.90
CA GLN A 31 16.27 9.32 -7.30
C GLN A 31 16.55 8.17 -8.28
N THR A 32 17.43 7.24 -7.92
CA THR A 32 17.74 6.05 -8.73
C THR A 32 16.52 5.16 -8.91
N GLU A 33 15.74 4.93 -7.85
CA GLU A 33 14.53 4.11 -7.92
C GLU A 33 13.44 4.80 -8.75
N LYS A 34 13.32 6.12 -8.66
CA LYS A 34 12.41 6.90 -9.52
C LYS A 34 12.80 6.80 -11.00
N LEU A 35 14.09 6.71 -11.32
CA LEU A 35 14.55 6.49 -12.69
C LEU A 35 14.24 5.07 -13.17
N ALA A 36 14.53 4.06 -12.35
CA ALA A 36 14.19 2.66 -12.66
C ALA A 36 12.68 2.47 -12.87
N PHE A 37 11.84 3.14 -12.08
CA PHE A 37 10.40 3.15 -12.31
C PHE A 37 10.01 3.77 -13.66
N LYS A 38 10.63 4.89 -14.05
CA LYS A 38 10.36 5.52 -15.35
C LYS A 38 10.74 4.61 -16.51
N GLU A 39 11.89 3.94 -16.43
CA GLU A 39 12.33 2.96 -17.43
C GLU A 39 11.35 1.79 -17.50
N TRP A 40 10.90 1.29 -16.35
CA TRP A 40 9.89 0.25 -16.27
C TRP A 40 8.60 0.67 -16.97
N ILE A 41 8.02 1.83 -16.63
CA ILE A 41 6.78 2.34 -17.27
C ILE A 41 6.92 2.51 -18.78
N GLN A 42 8.09 2.94 -19.26
CA GLN A 42 8.33 3.17 -20.68
C GLN A 42 8.58 1.89 -21.48
N THR A 43 8.86 0.77 -20.81
CA THR A 43 9.19 -0.51 -21.46
C THR A 43 7.96 -1.14 -22.12
N ASP A 44 6.79 -1.05 -21.49
CA ASP A 44 5.55 -1.62 -22.02
C ASP A 44 4.34 -0.76 -21.59
N PRO A 45 3.43 -0.38 -22.51
CA PRO A 45 2.24 0.40 -22.17
C PRO A 45 1.34 -0.28 -21.12
N ARG A 46 1.37 -1.62 -21.00
CA ARG A 46 0.63 -2.36 -19.97
C ARG A 46 1.11 -2.04 -18.56
N HIS A 47 2.39 -1.70 -18.37
CA HIS A 47 2.93 -1.33 -17.06
C HIS A 47 2.24 -0.09 -16.50
N ALA A 48 2.02 0.93 -17.35
CA ALA A 48 1.30 2.13 -16.96
C ALA A 48 -0.15 1.84 -16.57
N PHE A 49 -0.81 0.94 -17.30
CA PHE A 49 -2.19 0.55 -17.02
C PHE A 49 -2.33 -0.21 -15.69
N GLU A 50 -1.50 -1.21 -15.44
CA GLU A 50 -1.56 -1.97 -14.18
C GLU A 50 -1.14 -1.12 -12.98
N TYR A 51 -0.16 -0.23 -13.15
CA TYR A 51 0.21 0.73 -12.11
C TYR A 51 -0.93 1.69 -11.76
N ALA A 52 -1.68 2.19 -12.74
CA ALA A 52 -2.83 3.06 -12.50
C ALA A 52 -3.91 2.38 -11.64
N LYS A 53 -4.16 1.07 -11.83
CA LYS A 53 -5.09 0.32 -10.97
C LYS A 53 -4.59 0.21 -9.53
N MET A 54 -3.29 -0.03 -9.34
CA MET A 54 -2.71 -0.09 -7.99
C MET A 54 -2.79 1.26 -7.27
N LEU A 55 -2.61 2.36 -8.01
CA LEU A 55 -2.80 3.71 -7.49
C LEU A 55 -4.24 3.99 -7.06
N GLU A 56 -5.24 3.54 -7.83
CA GLU A 56 -6.66 3.71 -7.46
C GLU A 56 -6.96 3.03 -6.12
N ILE A 57 -6.46 1.82 -5.91
CA ILE A 57 -6.60 1.10 -4.63
C ILE A 57 -5.90 1.85 -3.49
N TRP A 58 -4.71 2.37 -3.74
CA TRP A 58 -3.95 3.15 -2.75
C TRP A 58 -4.68 4.44 -2.36
N ASP A 59 -5.19 5.19 -3.34
CA ASP A 59 -5.92 6.44 -3.11
C ASP A 59 -7.17 6.23 -2.26
N ILE A 60 -7.92 5.15 -2.51
CA ILE A 60 -9.07 4.75 -1.67
C ILE A 60 -8.62 4.42 -0.24
N SER A 61 -7.45 3.78 -0.10
CA SER A 61 -6.92 3.38 1.21
C SER A 61 -6.45 4.59 2.03
N ASP A 62 -5.87 5.61 1.38
CA ASP A 62 -5.41 6.85 2.04
C ASP A 62 -6.58 7.69 2.58
N GLN A 63 -7.74 7.63 1.91
CA GLN A 63 -8.97 8.30 2.33
C GLN A 63 -9.62 7.65 3.57
N LEU A 64 -9.18 6.46 3.98
CA LEU A 64 -9.73 5.84 5.18
C LEU A 64 -9.38 6.68 6.42
N PRO A 65 -10.36 6.97 7.29
CA PRO A 65 -10.10 7.75 8.49
C PRO A 65 -9.06 7.02 9.33
N ASN A 66 -7.90 7.65 9.54
CA ASN A 66 -6.88 7.15 10.44
C ASN A 66 -7.46 7.17 11.86
N HIS A 67 -8.08 6.06 12.28
CA HIS A 67 -8.83 5.99 13.52
C HIS A 67 -7.94 5.87 14.76
N GLN A 68 -6.73 6.42 14.72
CA GLN A 68 -5.78 6.48 15.84
C GLN A 68 -6.32 7.16 17.12
N ASN A 69 -7.47 7.85 17.04
CA ASN A 69 -8.12 8.51 18.18
C ASN A 69 -9.17 7.62 18.92
N THR A 70 -9.82 6.63 18.29
CA THR A 70 -10.77 5.76 19.05
C THR A 70 -10.05 4.73 19.88
N SER A 71 -8.94 4.18 19.40
CA SER A 71 -8.19 3.17 20.15
C SER A 71 -7.72 3.72 21.49
N LYS A 72 -7.29 4.99 21.52
CA LYS A 72 -6.86 5.67 22.76
C LYS A 72 -8.05 5.97 23.68
N LYS A 73 -9.18 6.46 23.15
CA LYS A 73 -10.38 6.70 23.98
C LYS A 73 -10.97 5.42 24.58
N LEU A 74 -11.06 4.33 23.82
CA LEU A 74 -11.60 3.06 24.33
C LEU A 74 -10.71 2.44 25.41
N LEU A 75 -9.38 2.52 25.26
CA LEU A 75 -8.43 2.06 26.27
C LEU A 75 -8.47 2.91 27.55
N THR A 76 -8.57 4.23 27.44
CA THR A 76 -8.65 5.12 28.60
C THR A 76 -9.98 5.00 29.34
N ASP A 77 -11.09 4.83 28.62
CA ASP A 77 -12.43 4.68 29.22
C ASP A 77 -12.55 3.34 29.97
N LEU A 78 -12.05 2.24 29.39
CA LEU A 78 -12.04 0.92 30.03
C LEU A 78 -11.13 0.88 31.28
N SER A 79 -9.96 1.54 31.21
CA SER A 79 -9.02 1.60 32.34
C SER A 79 -9.55 2.45 33.50
N THR A 80 -10.28 3.53 33.19
CA THR A 80 -10.92 4.38 34.23
C THR A 80 -12.05 3.61 34.92
N ARG A 81 -12.84 2.82 34.18
CA ARG A 81 -13.94 2.00 34.74
C ARG A 81 -13.47 0.86 35.64
N GLN A 82 -12.30 0.27 35.39
CA GLN A 82 -11.76 -0.83 36.19
C GLN A 82 -11.19 -0.38 37.55
N ASN A 83 -10.72 0.86 37.65
CA ASN A 83 -10.09 1.39 38.87
C ASN A 83 -11.13 1.82 39.92
N THR A 84 -12.34 2.22 39.51
CA THR A 84 -13.45 2.56 40.41
C THR A 84 -14.13 1.34 41.07
N ALA A 85 -13.89 0.13 40.56
CA ALA A 85 -14.54 -1.09 41.07
C ALA A 85 -13.77 -1.79 42.20
N HIS A 86 -12.57 -1.33 42.56
CA HIS A 86 -11.71 -1.97 43.58
C HIS A 86 -11.77 -1.31 44.97
N LYS A 87 -12.75 -0.43 45.22
CA LYS A 87 -12.87 0.29 46.50
C LYS A 87 -14.30 0.33 47.01
N MET A 88 -14.87 -0.83 47.32
CA MET A 88 -16.02 -1.00 48.22
C MET A 88 -15.82 -2.26 49.04
#